data_AF-A0A9D4CS41-F1
#
_entry.id   AF-A0A9D4CS41-F1
#
_cell.length_a   1.000
_cell.length_b   1.000
_cell.length_c   1.000
_cell.angle_alpha   90.00
_cell.angle_beta   90.00
_cell.angle_gamma   90.00
#
_symmetry.space_group_name_H-M   'P 1'
#
loop_
_entity.id
_entity.type
_entity.pdbx_description
1 polymer ?
#
loop_
_entity_poly.entity_id
_entity_poly.type
_entity_poly.pdbx_seq_one_letter_code
_entity_poly.pdbx_strand_id
1 'polypeptide(L)'
;MRNIDSRRTPVPNVDITGKNRFKNPIPKAPFLSTFDATKNPMACFPSHLGGEIKYGKYVNFSEDCLNLNVFVPHTFEKNVSMPVMIWIHGGSFVEGATAIFQGEGIIAFGDVIVVTVSYRLGMFGYIQSADGKLPGNLGLWDQHLGIKWVHDNIVAFTENPNDVNIFGESAGGESVIFQSLYPGNRGFFQRVIAQSGSALAYWAVHATPNAEPLIANKGCERAPDPVTCLRALTPWQLQDDDTSAWQPVIDRDFLLARGRHQTKESQHNLNNGEYTDWLRPNDSAITNFVLLFSLTNMSNDVSFFLPSRVYGERARGT
;
A
#
# COMPACT_ATOMS: atom_id res chain seq x y z
N MET A 1 31.76 2.41 2.42
CA MET A 1 30.30 2.69 2.41
C MET A 1 30.10 3.90 1.52
N ARG A 2 29.22 3.83 0.51
CA ARG A 2 28.85 5.02 -0.26
C ARG A 2 28.16 5.98 0.70
N ASN A 3 28.42 7.29 0.61
CA ASN A 3 27.58 8.27 1.31
C ASN A 3 26.11 8.06 0.86
N ILE A 4 25.12 8.39 1.69
CA ILE A 4 23.68 8.22 1.38
C ILE A 4 22.91 9.55 1.48
N ASP A 5 22.29 10.02 0.39
CA ASP A 5 21.56 11.30 0.31
C ASP A 5 20.10 10.92 0.43
N SER A 6 19.65 10.77 1.68
CA SER A 6 18.24 10.53 1.96
C SER A 6 17.49 11.86 1.88
N ARG A 7 16.72 12.09 0.82
CA ARG A 7 15.83 13.25 0.72
C ARG A 7 14.43 12.85 1.17
N ARG A 8 13.99 13.37 2.31
CA ARG A 8 12.78 12.94 3.03
C ARG A 8 11.62 13.87 2.69
N THR A 9 10.98 13.61 1.54
CA THR A 9 9.93 14.50 0.99
C THR A 9 8.56 14.14 1.54
N PRO A 10 7.83 15.03 2.22
CA PRO A 10 6.42 14.78 2.48
C PRO A 10 5.63 14.91 1.19
N VAL A 11 4.84 13.88 0.98
CA VAL A 11 4.03 13.58 -0.19
C VAL A 11 2.90 12.70 0.33
N PRO A 12 1.67 12.79 -0.18
CA PRO A 12 1.07 13.82 -1.03
C PRO A 12 0.63 15.00 -0.15
N ASN A 13 0.52 16.20 -0.72
CA ASN A 13 -0.02 17.34 0.01
C ASN A 13 -1.54 17.21 0.14
N VAL A 14 -1.99 16.36 1.07
CA VAL A 14 -3.40 16.02 1.30
C VAL A 14 -3.77 16.14 2.78
N ASP A 15 -5.06 16.33 3.04
CA ASP A 15 -5.65 16.39 4.36
C ASP A 15 -6.60 15.20 4.58
N ILE A 16 -6.37 14.51 5.70
CA ILE A 16 -7.15 13.38 6.21
C ILE A 16 -7.56 13.58 7.67
N THR A 17 -7.36 14.78 8.21
CA THR A 17 -7.49 15.06 9.65
C THR A 17 -8.90 15.57 10.01
N GLY A 18 -9.30 15.41 11.28
CA GLY A 18 -10.54 15.99 11.82
C GLY A 18 -11.79 15.65 11.00
N LYS A 19 -12.40 16.66 10.36
CA LYS A 19 -13.61 16.48 9.53
C LYS A 19 -13.39 15.60 8.28
N ASN A 20 -12.13 15.41 7.89
CA ASN A 20 -11.71 14.60 6.76
C ASN A 20 -11.27 13.19 7.18
N ARG A 21 -11.26 12.91 8.50
CA ARG A 21 -11.09 11.55 9.01
C ARG A 21 -12.16 10.63 8.44
N PHE A 22 -11.77 9.41 8.11
CA PHE A 22 -12.62 8.38 7.49
C PHE A 22 -13.15 8.74 6.09
N LYS A 23 -12.43 9.60 5.35
CA LYS A 23 -12.71 9.91 3.94
C LYS A 23 -11.47 9.66 3.09
N ASN A 24 -11.64 9.59 1.78
CA ASN A 24 -10.51 9.64 0.85
C ASN A 24 -9.69 10.93 1.04
N PRO A 25 -8.36 10.88 0.83
CA PRO A 25 -7.50 12.05 1.03
C PRO A 25 -7.91 13.23 0.15
N ILE A 26 -7.95 14.43 0.73
CA ILE A 26 -8.35 15.66 0.02
C ILE A 26 -7.11 16.49 -0.28
N PRO A 27 -6.85 16.92 -1.53
CA PRO A 27 -5.73 17.81 -1.85
C PRO A 27 -5.72 19.09 -0.99
N LYS A 28 -4.58 19.38 -0.37
CA LYS A 28 -4.27 20.66 0.28
C LYS A 28 -3.83 21.69 -0.77
N ALA A 29 -3.85 22.96 -0.37
CA ALA A 29 -3.35 24.05 -1.21
C ALA A 29 -1.87 23.82 -1.57
N PRO A 30 -1.45 24.05 -2.83
CA PRO A 30 -0.05 23.90 -3.24
C PRO A 30 0.91 24.69 -2.35
N PHE A 31 2.14 24.19 -2.21
CA PHE A 31 3.18 24.90 -1.47
C PHE A 31 3.49 26.25 -2.14
N LEU A 32 3.46 27.34 -1.37
CA LEU A 32 3.77 28.69 -1.85
C LEU A 32 5.29 28.92 -1.99
N SER A 33 6.10 28.09 -1.34
CA SER A 33 7.56 28.17 -1.32
C SER A 33 8.16 26.76 -1.32
N THR A 34 9.48 26.67 -1.51
CA THR A 34 10.22 25.41 -1.35
C THR A 34 9.89 24.75 -0.02
N PHE A 35 9.53 23.48 -0.09
CA PHE A 35 9.24 22.66 1.07
C PHE A 35 10.53 22.03 1.62
N ASP A 36 10.77 22.11 2.93
CA ASP A 36 11.93 21.50 3.59
C ASP A 36 11.71 20.01 3.87
N ALA A 37 12.14 19.20 2.91
CA ALA A 37 12.08 17.74 2.90
C ALA A 37 13.24 17.05 3.66
N THR A 38 13.68 17.61 4.79
CA THR A 38 14.78 17.01 5.59
C THR A 38 14.31 16.47 6.94
N LYS A 39 13.09 16.83 7.37
CA LYS A 39 12.54 16.43 8.67
C LYS A 39 11.93 15.04 8.60
N ASN A 40 12.03 14.31 9.72
CA ASN A 40 11.38 13.00 9.84
C ASN A 40 9.86 13.17 9.79
N PRO A 41 9.15 12.45 8.90
CA PRO A 41 7.71 12.49 8.88
C PRO A 41 7.12 11.82 10.12
N MET A 42 5.94 12.28 10.52
CA MET A 42 5.16 11.64 11.56
C MET A 42 4.56 10.34 11.03
N ALA A 43 4.49 9.31 11.86
CA ALA A 43 3.79 8.08 11.51
C ALA A 43 2.29 8.20 11.73
N CYS A 44 1.53 7.36 11.03
CA CYS A 44 0.10 7.24 11.26
C CYS A 44 -0.13 6.59 12.63
N PHE A 45 -1.23 6.97 13.29
CA PHE A 45 -1.63 6.32 14.53
C PHE A 45 -1.85 4.81 14.30
N PRO A 46 -1.25 3.94 15.14
CA PRO A 46 -1.59 2.53 15.15
C PRO A 46 -2.97 2.30 15.79
N SER A 47 -3.48 1.07 15.75
CA SER A 47 -4.71 0.69 16.47
C SER A 47 -4.52 0.70 17.99
N HIS A 48 -3.35 0.29 18.47
CA HIS A 48 -3.01 0.21 19.89
C HIS A 48 -1.63 0.84 20.13
N LEU A 49 -1.50 1.56 21.24
CA LEU A 49 -0.27 2.25 21.63
C LEU A 49 0.57 1.45 22.65
N GLY A 50 0.04 0.32 23.12
CA GLY A 50 0.64 -0.51 24.17
C GLY A 50 1.90 -1.28 23.73
N GLY A 51 2.22 -1.27 22.44
CA GLY A 51 3.54 -1.66 21.96
C GLY A 51 4.40 -0.42 21.81
N GLU A 52 5.35 -0.19 22.71
CA GLU A 52 6.58 0.49 22.32
C GLU A 52 7.00 -0.12 20.97
N ILE A 53 7.06 0.70 19.92
CA ILE A 53 7.28 0.24 18.55
C ILE A 53 8.42 -0.77 18.58
N LYS A 54 8.10 -2.05 18.34
CA LYS A 54 8.95 -3.24 18.52
C LYS A 54 10.27 -3.23 17.72
N TYR A 55 10.53 -2.15 17.00
CA TYR A 55 11.65 -1.93 16.12
C TYR A 55 12.67 -0.91 16.67
N GLY A 56 12.58 -0.54 17.96
CA GLY A 56 13.64 0.19 18.67
C GLY A 56 13.82 1.66 18.24
N LYS A 57 12.84 2.25 17.54
CA LYS A 57 12.83 3.67 17.17
C LYS A 57 11.64 4.38 17.82
N TYR A 58 11.92 5.51 18.48
CA TYR A 58 10.88 6.45 18.87
C TYR A 58 10.26 7.03 17.60
N VAL A 59 8.96 6.81 17.41
CA VAL A 59 8.20 7.41 16.32
C VAL A 59 7.08 8.23 16.92
N ASN A 60 6.95 9.47 16.44
CA ASN A 60 5.87 10.34 16.82
C ASN A 60 4.68 10.12 15.88
N PHE A 61 3.48 10.14 16.44
CA PHE A 61 2.24 9.89 15.71
C PHE A 61 1.48 11.18 15.39
N SER A 62 0.88 11.22 14.21
CA SER A 62 -0.03 12.28 13.76
C SER A 62 -1.12 11.69 12.88
N GLU A 63 -2.27 12.34 12.77
CA GLU A 63 -3.19 12.07 11.67
C GLU A 63 -2.67 12.67 10.36
N ASP A 64 -1.87 13.72 10.42
CA ASP A 64 -1.15 14.27 9.27
C ASP A 64 0.11 13.42 8.99
N CYS A 65 -0.12 12.19 8.53
CA CYS A 65 0.90 11.15 8.42
C CYS A 65 1.16 10.63 7.01
N LEU A 66 0.34 11.03 6.02
CA LEU A 66 0.53 10.64 4.62
C LEU A 66 1.75 11.36 4.05
N ASN A 67 2.86 10.64 4.11
CA ASN A 67 4.20 11.07 3.74
C ASN A 67 4.88 9.96 2.92
N LEU A 68 5.97 10.29 2.24
CA LEU A 68 6.90 9.28 1.74
C LEU A 68 8.35 9.69 2.01
N ASN A 69 9.29 8.81 1.68
CA ASN A 69 10.70 9.15 1.65
C ASN A 69 11.29 8.69 0.33
N VAL A 70 12.21 9.46 -0.25
CA VAL A 70 12.93 9.09 -1.49
C VAL A 70 14.41 8.91 -1.15
N PHE A 71 14.90 7.70 -1.35
CA PHE A 71 16.29 7.33 -1.14
C PHE A 71 16.97 7.22 -2.49
N VAL A 72 17.98 8.05 -2.71
CA VAL A 72 18.72 8.12 -3.96
C VAL A 72 20.21 7.83 -3.68
N PRO A 73 20.87 6.96 -4.45
CA PRO A 73 22.31 6.74 -4.31
C PRO A 73 23.11 8.05 -4.49
N HIS A 74 24.22 8.25 -3.76
CA HIS A 74 25.07 9.43 -3.97
C HIS A 74 25.71 9.51 -5.35
N THR A 75 25.86 8.37 -6.01
CA THR A 75 26.32 8.28 -7.39
C THR A 75 25.25 8.74 -8.38
N PHE A 76 24.12 9.26 -7.90
CA PHE A 76 23.12 9.87 -8.73
C PHE A 76 23.68 11.08 -9.47
N GLU A 77 23.81 10.90 -10.77
CA GLU A 77 24.00 11.97 -11.72
C GLU A 77 22.64 12.27 -12.35
N LYS A 78 22.37 13.56 -12.57
CA LYS A 78 21.22 13.97 -13.40
C LYS A 78 21.37 13.26 -14.76
N ASN A 79 20.28 12.71 -15.26
CA ASN A 79 20.20 11.98 -16.53
C ASN A 79 20.62 10.50 -16.52
N VAL A 80 20.69 9.85 -15.35
CA VAL A 80 20.82 8.39 -15.27
C VAL A 80 19.44 7.75 -15.12
N SER A 81 19.17 6.73 -15.93
CA SER A 81 17.98 5.87 -15.78
C SER A 81 18.22 4.85 -14.67
N MET A 82 17.54 5.01 -13.54
CA MET A 82 17.53 4.03 -12.44
C MET A 82 16.12 3.46 -12.22
N PRO A 83 16.02 2.14 -11.95
CA PRO A 83 14.76 1.53 -11.51
C PRO A 83 14.30 2.12 -10.17
N VAL A 84 12.99 2.19 -9.99
CA VAL A 84 12.35 2.71 -8.79
C VAL A 84 11.66 1.55 -8.06
N MET A 85 11.86 1.46 -6.75
CA MET A 85 11.25 0.45 -5.88
C MET A 85 10.44 1.14 -4.79
N ILE A 86 9.12 0.96 -4.82
CA ILE A 86 8.18 1.52 -3.84
C ILE A 86 7.90 0.46 -2.76
N TRP A 87 8.32 0.75 -1.53
CA TRP A 87 8.10 -0.07 -0.35
C TRP A 87 6.78 0.26 0.33
N ILE A 88 5.96 -0.78 0.52
CA ILE A 88 4.77 -0.75 1.38
C ILE A 88 5.05 -1.60 2.62
N HIS A 89 5.02 -0.98 3.81
CA HIS A 89 5.34 -1.67 5.05
C HIS A 89 4.24 -2.63 5.51
N GLY A 90 4.62 -3.67 6.24
CA GLY A 90 3.71 -4.58 6.96
C GLY A 90 3.24 -4.02 8.30
N GLY A 91 2.72 -4.92 9.15
CA GLY A 91 2.16 -4.59 10.47
C GLY A 91 0.66 -4.90 10.62
N SER A 92 0.19 -5.96 9.96
CA SER A 92 -1.21 -6.44 10.02
C SER A 92 -2.27 -5.37 9.75
N PHE A 93 -1.90 -4.31 9.01
CA PHE A 93 -2.71 -3.11 8.77
C PHE A 93 -3.06 -2.26 10.01
N VAL A 94 -2.53 -2.60 11.19
CA VAL A 94 -2.83 -1.92 12.47
C VAL A 94 -1.62 -1.20 13.07
N GLU A 95 -0.42 -1.50 12.60
CA GLU A 95 0.82 -0.87 13.03
C GLU A 95 1.80 -0.75 11.86
N GLY A 96 2.92 -0.10 12.10
CA GLY A 96 3.98 0.12 11.11
C GLY A 96 4.20 1.58 10.77
N ALA A 97 5.31 1.86 10.10
CA ALA A 97 5.69 3.19 9.66
C ALA A 97 6.81 3.11 8.62
N THR A 98 6.90 4.13 7.78
CA THR A 98 8.03 4.30 6.85
C THR A 98 9.38 4.46 7.56
N ALA A 99 9.41 4.93 8.81
CA ALA A 99 10.64 5.08 9.60
C ALA A 99 11.26 3.73 10.05
N ILE A 100 10.49 2.64 10.04
CA ILE A 100 10.95 1.30 10.42
C ILE A 100 11.88 0.76 9.33
N PHE A 101 11.50 0.91 8.06
CA PHE A 101 12.30 0.48 6.92
C PHE A 101 13.14 1.63 6.37
N GLN A 102 14.46 1.42 6.36
CA GLN A 102 15.44 2.37 5.85
C GLN A 102 15.95 1.91 4.48
N GLY A 103 15.58 2.64 3.42
CA GLY A 103 15.97 2.33 2.05
C GLY A 103 17.48 2.43 1.80
N GLU A 104 18.21 3.07 2.71
CA GLU A 104 19.67 3.24 2.72
C GLU A 104 20.42 1.93 2.49
N GLY A 105 19.96 0.82 3.08
CA GLY A 105 20.58 -0.49 2.91
C GLY A 105 20.50 -0.98 1.45
N ILE A 106 19.36 -0.82 0.79
CA ILE A 106 19.18 -1.25 -0.60
C ILE A 106 20.03 -0.39 -1.53
N ILE A 107 19.97 0.93 -1.40
CA ILE A 107 20.67 1.87 -2.29
C ILE A 107 22.19 1.88 -2.08
N ALA A 108 22.69 1.32 -0.98
CA ALA A 108 24.12 1.15 -0.76
C ALA A 108 24.74 0.04 -1.63
N PHE A 109 23.93 -0.95 -2.02
CA PHE A 109 24.37 -2.13 -2.81
C PHE A 109 23.78 -2.18 -4.22
N GLY A 110 22.59 -1.61 -4.43
CA GLY A 110 21.93 -1.56 -5.72
C GLY A 110 21.85 -0.15 -6.29
N ASP A 111 21.96 -0.03 -7.61
CA ASP A 111 21.76 1.22 -8.33
C ASP A 111 20.26 1.40 -8.63
N VAL A 112 19.50 1.66 -7.56
CA VAL A 112 18.03 1.82 -7.59
C VAL A 112 17.61 3.00 -6.72
N ILE A 113 16.45 3.58 -7.03
CA ILE A 113 15.79 4.55 -6.17
C ILE A 113 14.79 3.79 -5.31
N VAL A 114 14.81 4.03 -4.00
CA VAL A 114 13.82 3.44 -3.09
C VAL A 114 12.86 4.53 -2.62
N VAL A 115 11.57 4.26 -2.68
CA VAL A 115 10.52 5.12 -2.13
C VAL A 115 9.78 4.36 -1.04
N THR A 116 9.59 4.94 0.15
CA THR A 116 8.76 4.33 1.20
C THR A 116 7.49 5.13 1.38
N VAL A 117 6.31 4.51 1.32
CA VAL A 117 5.01 5.21 1.43
C VAL A 117 4.31 4.92 2.75
N SER A 118 3.79 5.97 3.39
CA SER A 118 2.92 5.85 4.57
C SER A 118 1.46 5.68 4.16
N TYR A 119 0.68 4.97 4.96
CA TYR A 119 -0.76 4.81 4.76
C TYR A 119 -1.47 4.73 6.12
N ARG A 120 -2.76 5.08 6.17
CA ARG A 120 -3.55 4.99 7.41
C ARG A 120 -3.71 3.54 7.87
N LEU A 121 -3.67 3.36 9.18
CA LEU A 121 -3.71 2.05 9.86
C LEU A 121 -4.97 1.93 10.72
N GLY A 122 -5.28 0.70 11.12
CA GLY A 122 -6.34 0.41 12.06
C GLY A 122 -7.69 0.95 11.62
N MET A 123 -8.46 1.43 12.59
CA MET A 123 -9.74 2.10 12.34
C MET A 123 -9.61 3.33 11.42
N PHE A 124 -8.46 4.01 11.38
CA PHE A 124 -8.30 5.20 10.54
C PHE A 124 -8.23 4.82 9.05
N GLY A 125 -7.70 3.62 8.75
CA GLY A 125 -7.52 3.11 7.39
C GLY A 125 -8.58 2.12 6.94
N TYR A 126 -9.21 1.39 7.86
CA TYR A 126 -9.96 0.16 7.50
C TYR A 126 -11.34 0.04 8.19
N ILE A 127 -11.87 1.13 8.73
CA ILE A 127 -13.21 1.15 9.30
C ILE A 127 -14.29 1.16 8.21
N GLN A 128 -15.21 0.20 8.29
CA GLN A 128 -16.35 0.06 7.38
C GLN A 128 -17.65 -0.12 8.17
N SER A 129 -18.66 0.70 7.88
CA SER A 129 -20.00 0.60 8.48
C SER A 129 -20.97 -0.09 7.54
N ALA A 130 -21.98 -0.75 8.10
CA ALA A 130 -23.01 -1.44 7.33
C ALA A 130 -23.84 -0.51 6.44
N ASP A 131 -23.96 0.77 6.82
CA ASP A 131 -24.63 1.80 6.03
C ASP A 131 -23.74 2.46 4.97
N GLY A 132 -22.47 2.05 4.85
CA GLY A 132 -21.50 2.54 3.87
C GLY A 132 -20.98 3.95 4.11
N LYS A 133 -21.37 4.64 5.20
CA LYS A 133 -20.86 5.99 5.52
C LYS A 133 -19.39 5.99 5.93
N LEU A 134 -18.92 4.87 6.46
CA LEU A 134 -17.51 4.55 6.66
C LEU A 134 -17.15 3.52 5.56
N PRO A 135 -16.33 3.90 4.56
CA PRO A 135 -16.20 3.10 3.33
C PRO A 135 -15.28 1.88 3.46
N GLY A 136 -14.40 1.83 4.46
CA GLY A 136 -13.28 0.88 4.49
C GLY A 136 -12.17 1.25 3.49
N ASN A 137 -11.10 0.43 3.47
CA ASN A 137 -10.01 0.48 2.49
C ASN A 137 -9.29 1.83 2.26
N LEU A 138 -9.46 2.79 3.16
CA LEU A 138 -8.81 4.10 3.08
C LEU A 138 -7.27 3.97 3.09
N GLY A 139 -6.72 3.00 3.81
CA GLY A 139 -5.30 2.68 3.76
C GLY A 139 -4.83 2.20 2.39
N LEU A 140 -5.65 1.43 1.65
CA LEU A 140 -5.34 1.01 0.27
C LEU A 140 -5.42 2.20 -0.71
N TRP A 141 -6.38 3.10 -0.50
CA TRP A 141 -6.47 4.36 -1.25
C TRP A 141 -5.27 5.28 -1.00
N ASP A 142 -4.75 5.33 0.23
CA ASP A 142 -3.54 6.08 0.56
C ASP A 142 -2.31 5.51 -0.16
N GLN A 143 -2.18 4.18 -0.20
CA GLN A 143 -1.12 3.50 -0.93
C GLN A 143 -1.21 3.76 -2.44
N HIS A 144 -2.41 3.68 -3.03
CA HIS A 144 -2.64 4.03 -4.44
C HIS A 144 -2.22 5.47 -4.72
N LEU A 145 -2.57 6.40 -3.84
CA LEU A 145 -2.20 7.81 -3.97
C LEU A 145 -0.68 8.00 -3.90
N GLY A 146 0.01 7.27 -3.03
CA GLY A 146 1.48 7.25 -2.96
C GLY A 146 2.11 6.71 -4.24
N ILE A 147 1.61 5.59 -4.77
CA ILE A 147 2.06 4.99 -6.04
C ILE A 147 1.86 5.97 -7.20
N LYS A 148 0.67 6.58 -7.31
CA LYS A 148 0.36 7.56 -8.32
C LYS A 148 1.28 8.78 -8.23
N TRP A 149 1.54 9.28 -7.02
CA TRP A 149 2.47 10.39 -6.87
C TRP A 149 3.86 10.04 -7.37
N VAL A 150 4.37 8.83 -7.06
CA VAL A 150 5.67 8.38 -7.57
C VAL A 150 5.66 8.39 -9.09
N HIS A 151 4.67 7.75 -9.72
CA HIS A 151 4.54 7.77 -11.18
C HIS A 151 4.59 9.20 -11.76
N ASP A 152 3.87 10.14 -11.16
CA ASP A 152 3.75 11.52 -11.68
C ASP A 152 4.99 12.39 -11.42
N ASN A 153 5.84 12.04 -10.44
CA ASN A 153 6.93 12.93 -9.97
C ASN A 153 8.33 12.32 -10.07
N ILE A 154 8.45 11.00 -10.23
CA ILE A 154 9.76 10.32 -10.15
C ILE A 154 10.69 10.65 -11.32
N VAL A 155 10.17 11.25 -12.40
CA VAL A 155 10.98 11.81 -13.50
C VAL A 155 11.99 12.86 -13.02
N ALA A 156 11.76 13.49 -11.87
CA ALA A 156 12.74 14.38 -11.24
C ALA A 156 14.00 13.65 -10.73
N PHE A 157 13.95 12.32 -10.62
CA PHE A 157 14.99 11.47 -10.04
C PHE A 157 15.49 10.38 -11.00
N THR A 158 14.83 10.12 -12.13
CA THR A 158 15.25 9.11 -13.12
C THR A 158 14.78 9.48 -14.52
N GLU A 159 15.58 9.15 -15.54
CA GLU A 159 15.20 9.33 -16.95
C GLU A 159 14.10 8.36 -17.43
N ASN A 160 13.89 7.26 -16.71
CA ASN A 160 12.88 6.27 -17.04
C ASN A 160 11.82 6.16 -15.94
N PRO A 161 10.79 7.03 -15.94
CA PRO A 161 9.73 6.98 -14.93
C PRO A 161 8.81 5.76 -15.05
N ASN A 162 8.95 4.95 -16.10
CA ASN A 162 8.15 3.75 -16.29
C ASN A 162 8.73 2.54 -15.56
N ASP A 163 10.02 2.51 -15.22
CA ASP A 163 10.65 1.36 -14.53
C ASP A 163 10.42 1.39 -13.01
N VAL A 164 9.14 1.38 -12.65
CA VAL A 164 8.65 1.41 -11.27
C VAL A 164 8.19 0.02 -10.85
N ASN A 165 8.57 -0.40 -9.65
CA ASN A 165 8.25 -1.70 -9.07
C ASN A 165 7.74 -1.48 -7.64
N ILE A 166 6.76 -2.28 -7.21
CA ILE A 166 6.25 -2.24 -5.83
C ILE A 166 6.71 -3.49 -5.08
N PHE A 167 7.08 -3.33 -3.82
CA PHE A 167 7.46 -4.43 -2.94
C PHE A 167 6.99 -4.20 -1.51
N GLY A 168 6.71 -5.29 -0.79
CA GLY A 168 6.20 -5.20 0.58
C GLY A 168 6.28 -6.53 1.31
N GLU A 169 6.23 -6.47 2.64
CA GLU A 169 6.29 -7.64 3.53
C GLU A 169 5.05 -7.74 4.42
N SER A 170 4.60 -8.97 4.70
CA SER A 170 3.42 -9.27 5.52
C SER A 170 2.17 -8.57 4.96
N ALA A 171 1.48 -7.73 5.72
CA ALA A 171 0.38 -6.88 5.25
C ALA A 171 0.79 -5.95 4.08
N GLY A 172 2.06 -5.56 4.00
CA GLY A 172 2.62 -4.85 2.85
C GLY A 172 2.76 -5.75 1.63
N GLY A 173 3.08 -7.03 1.84
CA GLY A 173 3.06 -8.07 0.80
C GLY A 173 1.64 -8.32 0.28
N GLU A 174 0.65 -8.34 1.16
CA GLU A 174 -0.77 -8.37 0.76
C GLU A 174 -1.17 -7.11 0.00
N SER A 175 -0.76 -5.95 0.50
CA SER A 175 -1.01 -4.64 -0.11
C SER A 175 -0.52 -4.58 -1.55
N VAL A 176 0.72 -4.97 -1.84
CA VAL A 176 1.22 -4.92 -3.23
C VAL A 176 0.47 -5.86 -4.19
N ILE A 177 -0.15 -6.93 -3.66
CA ILE A 177 -1.06 -7.77 -4.44
C ILE A 177 -2.40 -7.06 -4.65
N PHE A 178 -2.98 -6.44 -3.63
CA PHE A 178 -4.21 -5.65 -3.79
C PHE A 178 -4.03 -4.47 -4.76
N GLN A 179 -2.89 -3.78 -4.69
CA GLN A 179 -2.56 -2.69 -5.63
C GLN A 179 -2.43 -3.20 -7.07
N SER A 180 -1.94 -4.43 -7.28
CA SER A 180 -1.84 -5.02 -8.62
C SER A 180 -3.17 -5.50 -9.20
N LEU A 181 -4.15 -5.78 -8.32
CA LEU A 181 -5.50 -6.16 -8.71
C LEU A 181 -6.40 -4.94 -8.98
N TYR A 182 -6.04 -3.75 -8.50
CA TYR A 182 -6.82 -2.53 -8.70
C TYR A 182 -6.60 -1.93 -10.10
N PRO A 183 -7.64 -1.81 -10.96
CA PRO A 183 -7.52 -1.33 -12.33
C PRO A 183 -6.92 0.08 -12.46
N GLY A 184 -7.16 0.95 -11.48
CA GLY A 184 -6.67 2.33 -11.50
C GLY A 184 -5.15 2.47 -11.35
N ASN A 185 -4.42 1.37 -11.09
CA ASN A 185 -2.96 1.33 -11.06
C ASN A 185 -2.31 0.91 -12.39
N ARG A 186 -3.10 0.62 -13.43
CA ARG A 186 -2.55 0.17 -14.72
C ARG A 186 -1.56 1.20 -15.26
N GLY A 187 -0.33 0.76 -15.49
CA GLY A 187 0.75 1.60 -16.01
C GLY A 187 1.58 2.33 -14.94
N PHE A 188 1.19 2.30 -13.66
CA PHE A 188 1.95 2.96 -12.59
C PHE A 188 3.17 2.16 -12.10
N PHE A 189 3.18 0.85 -12.31
CA PHE A 189 4.32 -0.03 -12.02
C PHE A 189 4.32 -1.27 -12.92
N GLN A 190 5.48 -1.90 -13.06
CA GLN A 190 5.70 -3.05 -13.94
C GLN A 190 5.91 -4.38 -13.21
N ARG A 191 6.32 -4.35 -11.94
CA ARG A 191 6.63 -5.58 -11.18
C ARG A 191 6.19 -5.48 -9.74
N VAL A 192 5.90 -6.65 -9.18
CA VAL A 192 5.40 -6.82 -7.81
C VAL A 192 6.27 -7.85 -7.10
N ILE A 193 6.76 -7.51 -5.91
CA ILE A 193 7.47 -8.43 -5.01
C ILE A 193 6.70 -8.49 -3.69
N ALA A 194 6.00 -9.59 -3.45
CA ALA A 194 5.25 -9.82 -2.22
C ALA A 194 6.00 -10.80 -1.32
N GLN A 195 6.43 -10.33 -0.15
CA GLN A 195 7.16 -11.10 0.86
C GLN A 195 6.21 -11.51 1.98
N SER A 196 6.00 -12.81 2.18
CA SER A 196 5.17 -13.37 3.26
C SER A 196 3.76 -12.77 3.36
N GLY A 197 3.18 -12.38 2.22
CA GLY A 197 1.83 -11.82 2.12
C GLY A 197 1.06 -12.44 0.96
N SER A 198 -0.26 -12.62 1.12
CA SER A 198 -1.12 -13.22 0.11
C SER A 198 -2.55 -12.70 0.19
N ALA A 199 -3.09 -12.20 -0.94
CA ALA A 199 -4.51 -11.84 -1.07
C ALA A 199 -5.47 -13.05 -1.01
N LEU A 200 -4.93 -14.27 -0.94
CA LEU A 200 -5.71 -15.52 -0.81
C LEU A 200 -5.74 -16.03 0.63
N ALA A 201 -4.97 -15.45 1.54
CA ALA A 201 -4.98 -15.86 2.93
C ALA A 201 -6.35 -15.58 3.57
N TYR A 202 -6.77 -16.43 4.51
CA TYR A 202 -8.10 -16.30 5.11
C TYR A 202 -8.26 -15.02 5.93
N TRP A 203 -7.15 -14.46 6.41
CA TRP A 203 -7.09 -13.21 7.18
C TRP A 203 -6.98 -11.95 6.31
N ALA A 204 -6.69 -12.09 5.01
CA ALA A 204 -6.32 -10.94 4.17
C ALA A 204 -7.50 -9.98 3.88
N VAL A 205 -8.75 -10.46 3.98
CA VAL A 205 -9.94 -9.65 3.69
C VAL A 205 -11.11 -10.01 4.61
N HIS A 206 -11.65 -8.99 5.27
CA HIS A 206 -12.90 -9.05 6.00
C HIS A 206 -14.10 -8.97 5.05
N ALA A 207 -15.06 -9.87 5.24
CA ALA A 207 -16.26 -9.94 4.39
C ALA A 207 -17.43 -9.12 4.92
N THR A 208 -17.31 -8.55 6.12
CA THR A 208 -18.39 -7.87 6.82
C THR A 208 -17.93 -6.52 7.37
N PRO A 209 -18.84 -5.54 7.47
CA PRO A 209 -18.62 -4.31 8.23
C PRO A 209 -18.08 -4.59 9.65
N ASN A 210 -17.25 -3.67 10.14
CA ASN A 210 -16.50 -3.79 11.39
C ASN A 210 -16.59 -2.55 12.28
N ALA A 211 -17.35 -1.52 11.88
CA ALA A 211 -17.42 -0.25 12.61
C ALA A 211 -18.34 -0.29 13.85
N GLU A 212 -19.38 -1.14 13.84
CA GLU A 212 -20.46 -1.11 14.81
C GLU A 212 -19.99 -1.38 16.26
N PRO A 213 -19.07 -2.34 16.52
CA PRO A 213 -18.51 -2.52 17.86
C PRO A 213 -17.76 -1.29 18.36
N LEU A 214 -16.97 -0.64 17.50
CA LEU A 214 -16.26 0.59 17.85
C LEU A 214 -17.23 1.74 18.11
N ILE A 215 -18.25 1.92 17.25
CA ILE A 215 -19.30 2.94 17.43
C ILE A 215 -19.96 2.78 18.80
N ALA A 216 -20.30 1.56 19.20
CA ALA A 216 -20.89 1.27 20.50
C ALA A 216 -19.91 1.53 21.67
N ASN A 217 -18.67 1.04 21.54
CA ASN A 217 -17.65 1.20 22.58
C ASN A 217 -17.29 2.67 22.84
N LYS A 218 -17.34 3.51 21.80
CA LYS A 218 -17.09 4.95 21.90
C LYS A 218 -18.35 5.77 22.26
N GLY A 219 -19.48 5.11 22.53
CA GLY A 219 -20.74 5.75 22.93
C GLY A 219 -21.40 6.57 21.81
N CYS A 220 -21.08 6.25 20.55
CA CYS A 220 -21.56 6.96 19.38
C CYS A 220 -22.82 6.32 18.76
N GLU A 221 -23.29 5.18 19.26
CA GLU A 221 -24.44 4.48 18.67
C GLU A 221 -25.77 5.22 18.81
N ARG A 222 -25.87 6.11 19.81
CA ARG A 222 -27.05 6.95 20.06
C ARG A 222 -26.92 8.35 19.48
N ALA A 223 -25.79 8.68 18.86
CA ALA A 223 -25.60 9.98 18.22
C ALA A 223 -26.49 10.07 16.97
N PRO A 224 -27.04 11.27 16.65
CA PRO A 224 -27.77 11.47 15.39
C PRO A 224 -26.94 11.14 14.14
N ASP A 225 -25.63 11.37 14.24
CA ASP A 225 -24.63 10.95 13.24
C ASP A 225 -23.43 10.29 13.96
N PRO A 226 -23.37 8.95 13.97
CA PRO A 226 -22.25 8.22 14.57
C PRO A 226 -20.89 8.59 13.98
N VAL A 227 -20.82 8.92 12.70
CA VAL A 227 -19.55 9.27 12.04
C VAL A 227 -19.04 10.62 12.54
N THR A 228 -19.93 11.61 12.66
CA THR A 228 -19.57 12.92 13.24
C THR A 228 -19.18 12.78 14.70
N CYS A 229 -19.84 11.92 15.47
CA CYS A 229 -19.43 11.58 16.84
C CYS A 229 -17.99 11.03 16.89
N LEU A 230 -17.66 10.03 16.06
CA LEU A 230 -16.31 9.47 16.00
C LEU A 230 -15.25 10.50 15.55
N ARG A 231 -15.59 11.41 14.63
CA ARG A 231 -14.70 12.49 14.19
C ARG A 231 -14.39 13.52 15.27
N ALA A 232 -15.29 13.70 16.24
CA ALA A 232 -15.09 14.64 17.34
C ALA A 232 -14.10 14.13 18.40
N LEU A 233 -13.87 12.82 18.44
CA LEU A 233 -12.89 12.22 19.36
C LEU A 233 -11.46 12.51 18.90
N THR A 234 -10.54 12.61 19.85
CA THR A 234 -9.10 12.64 19.55
C THR A 234 -8.63 11.29 19.02
N PRO A 235 -7.52 11.22 18.26
CA PRO A 235 -6.95 9.95 17.83
C PRO A 235 -6.62 8.99 18.98
N TRP A 236 -6.25 9.55 20.13
CA TRP A 236 -5.98 8.81 21.36
C TRP A 236 -7.24 8.19 21.98
N GLN A 237 -8.37 8.89 21.92
CA GLN A 237 -9.65 8.35 22.40
C GLN A 237 -10.21 7.28 21.47
N LEU A 238 -9.84 7.30 20.19
CA LEU A 238 -10.29 6.32 19.21
C LEU A 238 -9.60 4.97 19.31
N GLN A 239 -8.40 4.91 19.91
CA GLN A 239 -7.58 3.70 20.04
C GLN A 239 -8.42 2.46 20.42
N ASP A 240 -8.11 1.35 19.78
CA ASP A 240 -8.84 0.09 19.90
C ASP A 240 -7.86 -1.08 19.95
N ASP A 241 -7.91 -1.81 21.06
CA ASP A 241 -7.06 -2.97 21.31
C ASP A 241 -7.49 -4.19 20.48
N ASP A 242 -8.71 -4.20 19.90
CA ASP A 242 -9.10 -5.21 18.92
C ASP A 242 -8.43 -4.94 17.57
N THR A 243 -7.20 -5.42 17.46
CA THR A 243 -6.40 -5.36 16.22
C THR A 243 -6.92 -6.29 15.12
N SER A 244 -7.73 -7.28 15.46
CA SER A 244 -8.21 -8.27 14.48
C SER A 244 -9.29 -7.69 13.56
N ALA A 245 -10.02 -6.66 14.02
CA ALA A 245 -11.12 -6.06 13.29
C ALA A 245 -10.67 -5.29 12.03
N TRP A 246 -9.43 -4.79 11.99
CA TRP A 246 -8.99 -3.80 11.01
C TRP A 246 -8.17 -4.43 9.87
N GLN A 247 -8.89 -4.95 8.88
CA GLN A 247 -8.31 -5.53 7.67
C GLN A 247 -8.97 -4.91 6.42
N PRO A 248 -8.37 -5.04 5.23
CA PRO A 248 -9.05 -4.73 3.98
C PRO A 248 -10.43 -5.42 3.89
N VAL A 249 -11.38 -4.76 3.24
CA VAL A 249 -12.76 -5.22 3.08
C VAL A 249 -13.12 -5.33 1.60
N ILE A 250 -14.12 -6.14 1.28
CA ILE A 250 -14.72 -6.13 -0.07
C ILE A 250 -15.67 -4.94 -0.15
N ASP A 251 -15.18 -3.82 -0.64
CA ASP A 251 -15.95 -2.57 -0.80
C ASP A 251 -16.63 -2.45 -2.17
N ARG A 252 -16.31 -3.34 -3.12
CA ARG A 252 -16.76 -3.30 -4.52
C ARG A 252 -16.34 -2.02 -5.26
N ASP A 253 -15.30 -1.37 -4.77
CA ASP A 253 -14.66 -0.20 -5.39
C ASP A 253 -13.17 -0.49 -5.60
N PHE A 254 -12.40 -0.55 -4.51
CA PHE A 254 -10.99 -0.95 -4.57
C PHE A 254 -10.85 -2.48 -4.71
N LEU A 255 -11.59 -3.24 -3.90
CA LEU A 255 -11.60 -4.70 -3.89
C LEU A 255 -12.98 -5.22 -4.30
N LEU A 256 -13.05 -5.78 -5.50
CA LEU A 256 -14.32 -6.26 -6.08
C LEU A 256 -14.81 -7.56 -5.44
N ALA A 257 -13.90 -8.46 -5.07
CA ALA A 257 -14.20 -9.74 -4.44
C ALA A 257 -13.00 -10.29 -3.66
N ARG A 258 -13.20 -11.37 -2.89
CA ARG A 258 -12.08 -12.12 -2.29
C ARG A 258 -11.16 -12.64 -3.38
N GLY A 259 -9.84 -12.69 -3.15
CA GLY A 259 -8.86 -12.98 -4.21
C GLY A 259 -9.13 -14.23 -5.09
N ARG A 260 -9.73 -15.30 -4.53
CA ARG A 260 -10.14 -16.50 -5.32
C ARG A 260 -11.29 -16.25 -6.30
N HIS A 261 -12.17 -15.31 -5.96
CA HIS A 261 -13.27 -14.85 -6.78
C HIS A 261 -12.88 -13.64 -7.61
N GLN A 262 -11.99 -12.77 -7.14
CA GLN A 262 -11.49 -11.65 -7.93
C GLN A 262 -10.74 -12.13 -9.19
N THR A 263 -10.06 -13.30 -9.13
CA THR A 263 -9.47 -13.97 -10.30
C THR A 263 -10.47 -14.73 -11.18
N LYS A 264 -11.62 -15.16 -10.63
CA LYS A 264 -12.67 -15.90 -11.37
C LYS A 264 -13.77 -15.01 -11.95
N GLU A 265 -14.12 -13.93 -11.26
CA GLU A 265 -15.09 -12.92 -11.66
C GLU A 265 -14.46 -11.99 -12.71
N SER A 266 -13.15 -11.73 -12.61
CA SER A 266 -12.38 -11.26 -13.76
C SER A 266 -12.47 -12.26 -14.92
N GLN A 267 -12.32 -13.58 -14.72
CA GLN A 267 -12.55 -14.59 -15.78
C GLN A 267 -13.99 -14.66 -16.31
N HIS A 268 -15.01 -14.38 -15.51
CA HIS A 268 -16.41 -14.40 -15.96
C HIS A 268 -16.77 -13.15 -16.77
N ASN A 269 -16.34 -11.97 -16.31
CA ASN A 269 -16.50 -10.71 -17.06
C ASN A 269 -15.70 -10.74 -18.38
N LEU A 270 -14.53 -11.40 -18.39
CA LEU A 270 -13.74 -11.67 -19.61
C LEU A 270 -14.50 -12.46 -20.69
N ASN A 271 -15.43 -13.34 -20.31
CA ASN A 271 -16.19 -14.16 -21.27
C ASN A 271 -17.42 -13.45 -21.85
N ASN A 272 -17.91 -12.38 -21.20
CA ASN A 272 -19.13 -11.68 -21.59
C ASN A 272 -18.88 -10.39 -22.39
N GLY A 273 -17.63 -10.13 -22.79
CA GLY A 273 -17.29 -8.97 -23.63
C GLY A 273 -17.32 -7.61 -22.91
N GLU A 274 -17.51 -7.60 -21.59
CA GLU A 274 -17.39 -6.42 -20.76
C GLU A 274 -16.00 -6.43 -20.10
N TYR A 275 -15.12 -5.55 -20.57
CA TYR A 275 -13.74 -5.29 -20.12
C TYR A 275 -12.67 -6.29 -20.56
N THR A 276 -11.87 -5.85 -21.53
CA THR A 276 -10.76 -6.57 -22.17
C THR A 276 -9.51 -6.70 -21.27
N ASP A 277 -9.00 -7.94 -21.18
CA ASP A 277 -7.61 -8.34 -20.85
C ASP A 277 -7.07 -8.08 -19.43
N TRP A 278 -7.50 -8.90 -18.47
CA TRP A 278 -7.08 -8.75 -17.07
C TRP A 278 -6.16 -9.83 -16.53
N LEU A 279 -6.00 -10.99 -17.20
CA LEU A 279 -5.07 -12.07 -16.77
C LEU A 279 -4.60 -12.99 -17.92
N ARG A 280 -4.31 -12.45 -19.11
CA ARG A 280 -3.45 -13.18 -20.07
C ARG A 280 -2.00 -12.81 -19.80
N PRO A 281 -1.06 -13.78 -19.68
CA PRO A 281 0.38 -13.51 -19.55
C PRO A 281 0.98 -12.63 -20.65
N ASN A 282 0.24 -12.37 -21.74
CA ASN A 282 0.71 -11.59 -22.88
C ASN A 282 0.19 -10.13 -22.92
N ASP A 283 -0.75 -9.71 -22.05
CA ASP A 283 -1.34 -8.35 -22.10
C ASP A 283 -1.35 -7.60 -20.75
N SER A 284 -0.81 -8.18 -19.68
CA SER A 284 -0.62 -7.49 -18.41
C SER A 284 0.61 -6.57 -18.46
N ALA A 285 0.44 -5.28 -18.17
CA ALA A 285 1.53 -4.32 -17.96
C ALA A 285 2.50 -4.74 -16.82
N ILE A 286 2.10 -5.73 -16.02
CA ILE A 286 2.96 -6.41 -15.05
C ILE A 286 3.75 -7.48 -15.77
N THR A 287 5.05 -7.26 -15.93
CA THR A 287 5.94 -8.16 -16.66
C THR A 287 6.50 -9.28 -15.78
N ASN A 288 6.55 -9.08 -14.45
CA ASN A 288 7.06 -10.07 -13.49
C ASN A 288 6.37 -9.97 -12.13
N PHE A 289 6.05 -11.12 -11.54
CA PHE A 289 5.46 -11.26 -10.20
C PHE A 289 6.30 -12.22 -9.37
N VAL A 290 6.82 -11.77 -8.24
CA VAL A 290 7.68 -12.57 -7.35
C VAL A 290 6.99 -12.75 -6.00
N LEU A 291 6.72 -14.00 -5.64
CA LEU A 291 6.24 -14.39 -4.31
C LEU A 291 7.40 -14.96 -3.51
N LEU A 292 7.74 -14.32 -2.39
CA LEU A 292 8.75 -14.81 -1.44
C LEU A 292 8.03 -15.26 -0.18
N PHE A 293 7.94 -16.57 0.07
CA PHE A 293 7.37 -17.09 1.32
C PHE A 293 8.49 -17.32 2.35
N SER A 294 8.27 -16.87 3.59
CA SER A 294 9.08 -17.34 4.72
C SER A 294 8.72 -18.80 5.01
N LEU A 295 9.67 -19.70 4.77
CA LEU A 295 9.55 -21.13 5.05
C LEU A 295 9.72 -21.37 6.56
N THR A 296 8.65 -21.20 7.35
CA THR A 296 8.68 -21.63 8.76
C THR A 296 7.72 -22.77 9.08
N ASN A 297 6.84 -23.23 8.16
CA ASN A 297 6.05 -24.44 8.41
C ASN A 297 5.27 -24.98 7.18
N MET A 298 5.94 -25.44 6.13
CA MET A 298 5.29 -26.30 5.13
C MET A 298 6.26 -27.38 4.61
N SER A 299 5.80 -28.63 4.66
CA SER A 299 6.45 -29.82 4.12
C SER A 299 6.86 -29.64 2.66
N ASN A 300 8.16 -29.79 2.39
CA ASN A 300 8.94 -30.12 1.17
C ASN A 300 8.41 -30.01 -0.28
N ASP A 301 7.20 -29.55 -0.56
CA ASP A 301 6.69 -29.38 -1.93
C ASP A 301 6.40 -27.89 -2.20
N VAL A 302 7.42 -27.16 -2.63
CA VAL A 302 7.25 -25.81 -3.19
C VAL A 302 7.34 -25.89 -4.71
N SER A 303 6.20 -25.72 -5.38
CA SER A 303 6.13 -25.54 -6.83
C SER A 303 6.35 -24.08 -7.18
N PHE A 304 7.44 -23.76 -7.87
CA PHE A 304 7.64 -22.46 -8.51
C PHE A 304 6.77 -22.37 -9.77
N PHE A 305 5.79 -21.47 -9.79
CA PHE A 305 5.15 -21.06 -11.04
C PHE A 305 6.03 -20.03 -11.74
N LEU A 306 6.96 -20.50 -12.57
CA LEU A 306 7.60 -19.68 -13.58
C LEU A 306 6.68 -19.67 -14.82
N PRO A 307 6.22 -18.52 -15.33
CA PRO A 307 5.62 -18.46 -16.65
C PRO A 307 6.70 -18.88 -17.65
N SER A 308 6.50 -20.02 -18.32
CA SER A 308 7.41 -20.52 -19.33
C SER A 308 7.47 -19.55 -20.51
N ARG A 309 8.68 -19.12 -20.89
CA ARG A 309 8.94 -18.46 -22.17
C ARG A 309 8.54 -19.42 -23.30
N VAL A 310 7.55 -19.03 -24.09
CA VAL A 310 7.25 -19.65 -25.38
C VAL A 310 8.31 -19.17 -26.38
N TYR A 311 9.38 -19.93 -26.57
CA TYR A 311 10.18 -19.83 -27.80
C TYR A 311 9.49 -20.69 -28.87
N GLY A 312 8.78 -20.01 -29.78
CA GLY A 312 8.37 -20.60 -31.03
C GLY A 312 9.46 -20.40 -32.08
N GLU A 313 10.23 -21.45 -32.38
CA GLU A 313 10.90 -21.56 -33.67
C GLU A 313 10.20 -22.64 -34.51
N ARG A 314 9.52 -22.19 -35.56
CA ARG A 314 9.10 -23.03 -36.68
C ARG A 314 10.35 -23.52 -37.42
N ALA A 315 10.74 -24.77 -37.21
CA ALA A 315 11.49 -25.50 -38.22
C ALA A 315 10.49 -26.14 -39.20
N ARG A 316 10.46 -25.65 -40.44
CA ARG A 316 9.80 -26.35 -41.56
C ARG A 316 10.64 -27.58 -41.89
N GLY A 317 10.04 -28.76 -41.80
CA GLY A 317 10.59 -30.00 -42.37
C GLY A 317 10.24 -30.09 -43.85
N THR A 318 11.27 -30.44 -44.62
CA THR A 318 11.33 -31.02 -45.98
C THR A 318 10.03 -31.33 -46.71
#